data_AF-A0A369BAM9-F1
#
_entry.id   AF-A0A369BAM9-F1
#
_cell.length_a   1.000
_cell.length_b   1.000
_cell.length_c   1.000
_cell.angle_alpha   90.00
_cell.angle_beta   90.00
_cell.angle_gamma   90.00
#
_symmetry.space_group_name_H-M   'P 1'
#
loop_
_entity.id
_entity.type
_entity.pdbx_description
1 polymer ?
#
loop_
_entity_poly.entity_id
_entity_poly.type
_entity_poly.pdbx_seq_one_letter_code
_entity_poly.pdbx_strand_id
1 'polypeptide(L)'
;MKRFFWKSMFLVLLISTLLPLDGITNASSATTEKSNYYFVYNSSKVDAKDLAAIKKYTAKFKNTHNVLFDAKNYKEASKLLDALKARQQKIGGKVAGVQIFGIKDDVPAFSYVHKVQAIPATERWDGIEHNKEEKFVTDFFYSTLKNDSKHLSADVLIFDVFEKNVPLTLIPEWPVSRLPLTKGEFAGYVDRYDAYRKQIGGKSVPNVVLAVPTNIQDGLAQNDIALFTKRLKEEFGLFKNSDLRTYYKDLKQNLLQENKNGVMNLMVNSLGDGEGAKQNKELFMSRATVKSGLASNYYTAFYWGMSPAKGLGSDNIIHDGLTKGKMINPISHTITASNGGGLNNYLWTMVEENEQGQWFDYVPVTYEMLQEINPYYFIYHYYAGLDEGKMRLQSFHDAKVEYATQTMEHRDKMGFMQGLENVISLHYLGLADYE
;
A
#
# COMPACT_ATOMS: atom_id res chain seq x y z
N MET A 1 -41.36 37.42 25.21
CA MET A 1 -42.17 38.39 24.44
C MET A 1 -41.45 38.65 23.11
N LYS A 2 -41.90 38.04 22.00
CA LYS A 2 -42.68 38.63 20.87
C LYS A 2 -41.81 39.55 19.99
N ARG A 3 -41.63 39.41 18.66
CA ARG A 3 -42.28 38.76 17.47
C ARG A 3 -41.20 38.71 16.35
N PHE A 4 -40.99 37.72 15.47
CA PHE A 4 -41.79 37.00 14.46
C PHE A 4 -42.45 37.86 13.35
N PHE A 5 -41.89 37.81 12.12
CA PHE A 5 -42.53 38.13 10.82
C PHE A 5 -41.79 37.38 9.68
N TRP A 6 -42.19 36.15 9.35
CA TRP A 6 -42.83 35.73 8.08
C TRP A 6 -42.97 36.78 6.97
N LYS A 7 -42.34 36.52 5.81
CA LYS A 7 -42.98 36.49 4.46
C LYS A 7 -41.90 36.27 3.38
N SER A 8 -42.05 35.18 2.62
CA SER A 8 -41.73 35.02 1.17
C SER A 8 -41.36 33.56 0.87
N MET A 9 -42.39 32.71 0.82
CA MET A 9 -42.38 31.41 0.17
C MET A 9 -43.64 31.39 -0.71
N PHE A 10 -43.55 30.76 -1.89
CA PHE A 10 -44.52 30.66 -3.00
C PHE A 10 -44.40 31.72 -4.11
N LEU A 11 -43.73 31.35 -5.22
CA LEU A 11 -44.37 31.17 -6.53
C LEU A 11 -43.32 30.63 -7.54
N VAL A 12 -43.40 29.36 -7.95
CA VAL A 12 -43.21 28.87 -9.33
C VAL A 12 -43.64 27.40 -9.35
N LEU A 13 -44.87 27.16 -9.83
CA LEU A 13 -45.36 25.86 -10.29
C LEU A 13 -46.19 26.13 -11.55
N LEU A 14 -46.01 25.26 -12.54
CA LEU A 14 -46.73 25.13 -13.81
C LEU A 14 -46.49 26.17 -14.93
N ILE A 15 -45.59 25.82 -15.84
CA ILE A 15 -45.90 25.81 -17.28
C ILE A 15 -45.40 24.47 -17.83
N SER A 16 -46.30 23.51 -17.99
CA SER A 16 -46.02 22.21 -18.62
C SER A 16 -47.28 21.69 -19.28
N THR A 17 -47.58 22.14 -20.49
CA THR A 17 -48.48 21.43 -21.40
C THR A 17 -48.24 21.82 -22.86
N LEU A 18 -47.92 20.79 -23.67
CA LEU A 18 -48.22 20.60 -25.11
C LEU A 18 -47.33 21.41 -26.10
N LEU A 19 -46.47 20.77 -26.91
CA LEU A 19 -46.79 20.03 -28.15
C LEU A 19 -45.52 19.31 -28.74
N PRO A 20 -45.61 18.47 -29.81
CA PRO A 20 -45.16 17.07 -29.77
C PRO A 20 -43.94 16.70 -30.66
N LEU A 21 -43.48 15.46 -30.42
CA LEU A 21 -42.72 14.49 -31.22
C LEU A 21 -42.34 14.86 -32.67
N ASP A 22 -41.04 14.76 -32.98
CA ASP A 22 -40.51 13.87 -34.04
C ASP A 22 -38.97 13.74 -33.97
N GLY A 23 -38.49 12.49 -34.03
CA GLY A 23 -37.14 12.01 -34.41
C GLY A 23 -35.89 12.67 -33.77
N ILE A 24 -34.95 11.96 -33.16
CA ILE A 24 -34.19 10.86 -33.75
C ILE A 24 -33.69 9.95 -32.61
N THR A 25 -34.11 8.69 -32.69
CA THR A 25 -33.42 7.57 -32.09
C THR A 25 -31.99 7.49 -32.64
N ASN A 26 -31.00 7.74 -31.79
CA ASN A 26 -29.69 7.11 -31.83
C ASN A 26 -29.04 7.27 -30.46
N ALA A 27 -29.55 6.49 -29.49
CA ALA A 27 -28.70 6.04 -28.41
C ALA A 27 -27.63 5.16 -29.05
N SER A 28 -26.53 5.76 -29.49
CA SER A 28 -25.32 4.99 -29.70
C SER A 28 -24.99 4.45 -28.31
N SER A 29 -25.09 3.13 -28.17
CA SER A 29 -24.44 2.42 -27.11
C SER A 29 -22.94 2.67 -27.28
N ALA A 30 -22.45 3.79 -26.75
CA ALA A 30 -21.04 4.01 -26.50
C ALA A 30 -20.64 2.90 -25.53
N THR A 31 -20.17 1.80 -26.09
CA THR A 31 -19.48 0.76 -25.35
C THR A 31 -18.34 1.49 -24.66
N THR A 32 -18.46 1.68 -23.35
CA THR A 32 -17.44 2.33 -22.55
C THR A 32 -16.16 1.56 -22.81
N GLU A 33 -15.15 2.19 -23.43
CA GLU A 33 -13.92 1.49 -23.75
C GLU A 33 -13.34 0.87 -22.47
N LYS A 34 -13.23 -0.46 -22.46
CA LYS A 34 -12.67 -1.17 -21.31
C LYS A 34 -11.23 -0.72 -21.12
N SER A 35 -10.89 -0.37 -19.89
CA SER A 35 -9.50 -0.06 -19.54
C SER A 35 -8.64 -1.34 -19.59
N ASN A 36 -7.35 -1.18 -19.87
CA ASN A 36 -6.41 -2.29 -20.01
C ASN A 36 -5.82 -2.69 -18.67
N TYR A 37 -5.85 -3.98 -18.33
CA TYR A 37 -5.14 -4.51 -17.16
C TYR A 37 -3.97 -5.38 -17.64
N TYR A 38 -2.75 -5.04 -17.22
CA TYR A 38 -1.53 -5.73 -17.65
C TYR A 38 -1.17 -6.85 -16.67
N PHE A 39 -1.04 -8.07 -17.19
CA PHE A 39 -0.59 -9.25 -16.46
C PHE A 39 0.80 -9.60 -16.97
N VAL A 40 1.82 -9.16 -16.24
CA VAL A 40 3.23 -9.24 -16.63
C VAL A 40 3.85 -10.49 -16.03
N TYR A 41 4.44 -11.34 -16.85
CA TYR A 41 5.08 -12.59 -16.43
C TYR A 41 6.29 -12.87 -17.32
N ASN A 42 7.20 -13.73 -16.90
CA ASN A 42 8.32 -14.17 -17.72
C ASN A 42 8.08 -15.61 -18.19
N SER A 43 7.85 -15.81 -19.50
CA SER A 43 7.51 -17.13 -20.05
C SER A 43 8.63 -18.17 -19.88
N SER A 44 9.88 -17.76 -19.71
CA SER A 44 11.01 -18.67 -19.42
C SER A 44 11.07 -19.12 -17.94
N LYS A 45 10.30 -18.46 -17.08
CA LYS A 45 10.31 -18.63 -15.61
C LYS A 45 8.98 -19.14 -15.06
N VAL A 46 8.05 -19.53 -15.93
CA VAL A 46 6.81 -20.22 -15.57
C VAL A 46 6.78 -21.58 -16.26
N ASP A 47 6.18 -22.58 -15.62
CA ASP A 47 5.87 -23.83 -16.29
C ASP A 47 4.47 -23.79 -16.92
N ALA A 48 4.08 -24.88 -17.60
CA ALA A 48 2.78 -24.96 -18.26
C ALA A 48 1.60 -24.89 -17.28
N LYS A 49 1.75 -25.43 -16.07
CA LYS A 49 0.71 -25.45 -15.03
C LYS A 49 0.50 -24.04 -14.47
N ASP A 50 1.59 -23.34 -14.16
CA ASP A 50 1.57 -21.96 -13.72
C ASP A 50 1.02 -21.03 -14.78
N LEU A 51 1.44 -21.18 -16.04
CA LEU A 51 0.90 -20.37 -17.14
C LEU A 51 -0.61 -20.58 -17.31
N ALA A 52 -1.09 -21.82 -17.17
CA ALA A 52 -2.52 -22.11 -17.18
C ALA A 52 -3.26 -21.44 -16.01
N ALA A 53 -2.68 -21.47 -14.80
CA ALA A 53 -3.23 -20.82 -13.63
C ALA A 53 -3.26 -19.28 -13.77
N ILE A 54 -2.18 -18.66 -14.26
CA ILE A 54 -2.11 -17.23 -14.57
C ILE A 54 -3.21 -16.86 -15.56
N LYS A 55 -3.33 -17.57 -16.68
CA LYS A 55 -4.38 -17.32 -17.69
C LYS A 55 -5.78 -17.46 -17.10
N LYS A 56 -6.02 -18.50 -16.29
CA LYS A 56 -7.31 -18.72 -15.61
C LYS A 56 -7.63 -17.58 -14.66
N TYR A 57 -6.66 -17.10 -13.89
CA TYR A 57 -6.82 -15.96 -12.99
C TYR A 57 -7.07 -14.66 -13.77
N THR A 58 -6.27 -14.37 -14.79
CA THR A 58 -6.44 -13.22 -15.68
C THR A 58 -7.85 -13.17 -16.29
N ALA A 59 -8.40 -14.32 -16.70
CA ALA A 59 -9.74 -14.38 -17.28
C ALA A 59 -10.87 -13.98 -16.32
N LYS A 60 -10.60 -13.82 -15.01
CA LYS A 60 -11.59 -13.39 -14.01
C LYS A 60 -11.88 -11.89 -14.05
N PHE A 61 -10.98 -11.08 -14.59
CA PHE A 61 -11.19 -9.65 -14.76
C PHE A 61 -12.10 -9.40 -15.97
N LYS A 62 -13.42 -9.25 -15.73
CA LYS A 62 -14.42 -9.13 -16.81
C LYS A 62 -14.59 -7.71 -17.35
N ASN A 63 -14.27 -6.70 -16.54
CA ASN A 63 -14.52 -5.29 -16.83
C ASN A 63 -13.33 -4.58 -17.52
N THR A 64 -12.26 -5.31 -17.80
CA THR A 64 -11.03 -4.80 -18.42
C THR A 64 -10.70 -5.55 -19.71
N HIS A 65 -9.89 -4.93 -20.56
CA HIS A 65 -9.15 -5.64 -21.60
C HIS A 65 -7.87 -6.21 -20.99
N ASN A 66 -7.79 -7.53 -20.88
CA ASN A 66 -6.70 -8.20 -20.17
C ASN A 66 -5.51 -8.44 -21.10
N VAL A 67 -4.39 -7.77 -20.83
CA VAL A 67 -3.17 -7.86 -21.62
C VAL A 67 -2.18 -8.78 -20.91
N LEU A 68 -2.04 -10.01 -21.39
CA LEU A 68 -0.99 -10.91 -20.93
C LEU A 68 0.34 -10.55 -21.62
N PHE A 69 1.30 -10.03 -20.86
CA PHE A 69 2.55 -9.45 -21.37
C PHE A 69 3.76 -10.30 -20.95
N ASP A 70 4.50 -10.82 -21.93
CA ASP A 70 5.70 -11.63 -21.67
C ASP A 70 6.95 -10.75 -21.54
N ALA A 71 7.52 -10.71 -20.34
CA ALA A 71 8.66 -9.91 -19.97
C ALA A 71 10.02 -10.59 -20.22
N LYS A 72 10.08 -11.80 -20.80
CA LYS A 72 11.31 -12.61 -20.91
C LYS A 72 12.55 -11.89 -21.48
N ASN A 73 12.33 -10.91 -22.36
CA ASN A 73 13.40 -10.20 -23.07
C ASN A 73 13.84 -8.91 -22.37
N TYR A 74 13.23 -8.55 -21.24
CA TYR A 74 13.47 -7.29 -20.54
C TYR A 74 14.15 -7.57 -19.19
N LYS A 75 15.47 -7.36 -19.14
CA LYS A 75 16.27 -7.54 -17.92
C LYS A 75 16.30 -6.29 -17.02
N GLU A 76 15.94 -5.14 -17.57
CA GLU A 76 15.96 -3.85 -16.89
C GLU A 76 14.53 -3.31 -16.74
N ALA A 77 14.22 -2.75 -15.58
CA ALA A 77 12.87 -2.28 -15.27
C ALA A 77 12.42 -1.13 -16.18
N SER A 78 13.34 -0.22 -16.51
CA SER A 78 13.17 0.89 -17.44
C SER A 78 12.79 0.40 -18.85
N LYS A 79 13.47 -0.63 -19.36
CA LYS A 79 13.16 -1.24 -20.67
C LYS A 79 11.81 -1.94 -20.67
N LEU A 80 11.42 -2.57 -19.56
CA LEU A 80 10.09 -3.15 -19.42
C LEU A 80 9.01 -2.06 -19.40
N LEU A 81 9.23 -0.94 -18.70
CA LEU A 81 8.32 0.20 -18.68
C LEU A 81 8.11 0.78 -20.09
N ASP A 82 9.19 0.97 -20.85
CA ASP A 82 9.11 1.45 -22.24
C ASP A 82 8.30 0.50 -23.12
N ALA A 83 8.45 -0.81 -22.91
CA ALA A 83 7.71 -1.81 -23.66
C ALA A 83 6.20 -1.82 -23.30
N LEU A 84 5.86 -1.62 -22.02
CA LEU A 84 4.48 -1.44 -21.58
C LEU A 84 3.89 -0.14 -22.15
N LYS A 85 4.67 0.94 -22.20
CA LYS A 85 4.29 2.23 -22.81
C LYS A 85 4.01 2.08 -24.30
N ALA A 86 4.92 1.46 -25.05
CA ALA A 86 4.73 1.17 -26.47
C ALA A 86 3.51 0.25 -26.71
N ARG A 87 3.27 -0.71 -25.82
CA ARG A 87 2.09 -1.57 -25.90
C ARG A 87 0.80 -0.78 -25.67
N GLN A 88 0.75 0.10 -24.66
CA GLN A 88 -0.40 0.96 -24.39
C GLN A 88 -0.70 1.90 -25.57
N GLN A 89 0.33 2.51 -26.15
CA GLN A 89 0.19 3.36 -27.34
C GLN A 89 -0.37 2.59 -28.54
N LYS A 90 0.04 1.32 -28.72
CA LYS A 90 -0.42 0.47 -29.82
C LYS A 90 -1.88 0.04 -29.67
N ILE A 91 -2.33 -0.28 -28.45
CA ILE A 91 -3.69 -0.80 -28.21
C ILE A 91 -4.69 0.29 -27.83
N GLY A 92 -4.24 1.48 -27.44
CA GLY A 92 -5.09 2.57 -26.97
C GLY A 92 -5.72 2.31 -25.60
N GLY A 93 -6.61 3.20 -25.17
CA GLY A 93 -7.36 3.08 -23.91
C GLY A 93 -6.58 3.43 -22.64
N LYS A 94 -7.31 3.54 -21.52
CA LYS A 94 -6.74 3.78 -20.18
C LYS A 94 -6.11 2.52 -19.61
N VAL A 95 -5.25 2.67 -18.60
CA VAL A 95 -4.68 1.54 -17.83
C VAL A 95 -5.46 1.40 -16.52
N ALA A 96 -5.89 0.19 -16.21
CA ALA A 96 -6.62 -0.16 -14.98
C ALA A 96 -5.70 -0.69 -13.87
N GLY A 97 -4.52 -1.22 -14.22
CA GLY A 97 -3.58 -1.78 -13.25
C GLY A 97 -2.52 -2.66 -13.88
N VAL A 98 -1.56 -3.05 -13.03
CA VAL A 98 -0.46 -3.96 -13.37
C VAL A 98 -0.36 -5.05 -12.30
N GLN A 99 -0.50 -6.30 -12.72
CA GLN A 99 -0.18 -7.49 -11.93
C GLN A 99 1.13 -8.07 -12.45
N ILE A 100 2.12 -8.19 -11.58
CA ILE A 100 3.41 -8.80 -11.87
C ILE A 100 3.45 -10.21 -11.27
N PHE A 101 3.89 -11.19 -12.05
CA PHE A 101 4.14 -12.57 -11.62
C PHE A 101 5.65 -12.85 -11.69
N GLY A 102 6.27 -13.04 -10.53
CA GLY A 102 7.70 -13.32 -10.43
C GLY A 102 8.40 -12.53 -9.33
N ILE A 103 9.48 -13.10 -8.81
CA ILE A 103 10.49 -12.35 -8.06
C ILE A 103 11.21 -11.32 -8.95
N LYS A 104 11.96 -10.39 -8.37
CA LYS A 104 12.64 -9.32 -9.14
C LYS A 104 13.57 -9.83 -10.24
N ASP A 105 14.15 -11.02 -10.06
CA ASP A 105 15.11 -11.60 -11.02
C ASP A 105 14.41 -12.21 -12.24
N ASP A 106 13.12 -12.52 -12.12
CA ASP A 106 12.30 -13.06 -13.21
C ASP A 106 11.55 -11.95 -13.95
N VAL A 107 11.01 -10.96 -13.22
CA VAL A 107 10.45 -9.72 -13.79
C VAL A 107 11.06 -8.54 -13.05
N PRO A 108 11.84 -7.67 -13.72
CA PRO A 108 12.64 -6.65 -13.07
C PRO A 108 11.79 -5.68 -12.25
N ALA A 109 12.37 -5.18 -11.16
CA ALA A 109 11.87 -4.06 -10.37
C ALA A 109 12.89 -2.91 -10.48
N PHE A 110 12.45 -1.67 -10.29
CA PHE A 110 13.35 -0.53 -10.27
C PHE A 110 14.23 -0.56 -9.03
N SER A 111 15.41 0.02 -9.13
CA SER A 111 16.26 0.30 -7.97
C SER A 111 16.19 1.78 -7.59
N TYR A 112 16.31 2.04 -6.29
CA TYR A 112 16.54 3.38 -5.77
C TYR A 112 17.54 3.32 -4.63
N VAL A 113 18.20 4.44 -4.38
CA VAL A 113 19.22 4.60 -3.34
C VAL A 113 18.72 5.65 -2.36
N HIS A 114 18.86 5.37 -1.07
CA HIS A 114 18.43 6.30 -0.03
C HIS A 114 19.29 7.55 -0.07
N LYS A 115 18.64 8.67 -0.37
CA LYS A 115 19.22 10.00 -0.27
C LYS A 115 18.09 10.99 -0.03
N VAL A 116 18.12 11.66 1.13
CA VAL A 116 17.05 12.56 1.60
C VAL A 116 17.63 13.70 2.43
N GLN A 117 16.95 14.85 2.41
CA GLN A 117 17.19 15.92 3.37
C GLN A 117 16.43 15.59 4.67
N ALA A 118 17.15 15.20 5.72
CA ALA A 118 16.56 14.77 6.99
C ALA A 118 16.26 15.95 7.92
N ILE A 119 17.19 16.90 8.05
CA ILE A 119 17.07 18.10 8.88
C ILE A 119 17.68 19.32 8.17
N PRO A 120 17.35 20.57 8.54
CA PRO A 120 17.97 21.74 7.91
C PRO A 120 19.49 21.69 7.99
N ALA A 121 20.17 22.23 6.98
CA ALA A 121 21.62 22.36 7.03
C ALA A 121 22.06 23.16 8.26
N THR A 122 23.08 22.67 8.93
CA THR A 122 23.74 23.33 10.06
C THR A 122 25.18 23.63 9.68
N GLU A 123 25.90 24.38 10.52
CA GLU A 123 27.33 24.63 10.32
C GLU A 123 28.18 23.34 10.27
N ARG A 124 27.69 22.24 10.86
CA ARG A 124 28.44 20.97 11.01
C ARG A 124 28.05 19.90 10.00
N TRP A 125 26.85 19.98 9.44
CA TRP A 125 26.31 18.96 8.54
C TRP A 125 25.27 19.58 7.61
N ASP A 126 25.33 19.21 6.34
CA ASP A 126 24.37 19.63 5.31
C ASP A 126 22.96 19.06 5.51
N GLY A 127 22.76 18.19 6.51
CA GLY A 127 21.47 17.60 6.84
C GLY A 127 21.03 16.50 5.86
N ILE A 128 21.92 16.06 4.96
CA ILE A 128 21.63 15.07 3.94
C ILE A 128 22.08 13.68 4.41
N GLU A 129 21.12 12.77 4.52
CA GLU A 129 21.39 11.35 4.69
C GLU A 129 21.56 10.72 3.31
N HIS A 130 22.61 9.92 3.13
CA HIS A 130 22.88 9.22 1.87
C HIS A 130 23.55 7.88 2.12
N ASN A 131 22.84 6.79 1.82
CA ASN A 131 23.39 5.45 1.88
C ASN A 131 23.77 4.99 0.47
N LYS A 132 25.04 5.14 0.10
CA LYS A 132 25.56 4.75 -1.23
C LYS A 132 25.73 3.25 -1.42
N GLU A 133 25.70 2.48 -0.34
CA GLU A 133 26.06 1.06 -0.35
C GLU A 133 24.83 0.16 -0.54
N GLU A 134 23.67 0.63 -0.07
CA GLU A 134 22.43 -0.15 -0.13
C GLU A 134 21.52 0.31 -1.26
N LYS A 135 21.17 -0.64 -2.14
CA LYS A 135 20.17 -0.46 -3.17
C LYS A 135 18.87 -1.11 -2.75
N PHE A 136 17.79 -0.35 -2.83
CA PHE A 136 16.44 -0.81 -2.54
C PHE A 136 15.69 -1.03 -3.84
N VAL A 137 14.63 -1.84 -3.79
CA VAL A 137 13.84 -2.18 -4.97
C VAL A 137 12.40 -1.73 -4.83
N THR A 138 11.81 -1.31 -5.96
CA THR A 138 10.44 -0.82 -6.02
C THR A 138 9.74 -1.16 -7.33
N ASP A 139 8.44 -1.45 -7.26
CA ASP A 139 7.55 -1.54 -8.43
C ASP A 139 6.75 -0.26 -8.63
N PHE A 140 6.95 0.75 -7.77
CA PHE A 140 6.18 1.99 -7.75
C PHE A 140 6.12 2.63 -9.14
N PHE A 141 7.23 2.72 -9.87
CA PHE A 141 7.24 3.38 -11.17
C PHE A 141 6.51 2.62 -12.29
N TYR A 142 6.00 1.40 -12.06
CA TYR A 142 5.04 0.76 -12.96
C TYR A 142 3.62 1.30 -12.82
N SER A 143 3.35 2.19 -11.85
CA SER A 143 2.02 2.79 -11.62
C SER A 143 1.70 3.98 -12.52
N THR A 144 2.62 4.36 -13.43
CA THR A 144 2.42 5.41 -14.42
C THR A 144 3.30 5.16 -15.65
N LEU A 145 2.81 5.51 -16.84
CA LEU A 145 3.58 5.48 -18.09
C LEU A 145 4.08 6.88 -18.49
N LYS A 146 3.81 7.90 -17.67
CA LYS A 146 4.24 9.29 -17.92
C LYS A 146 5.74 9.47 -17.76
N ASN A 147 6.37 8.68 -16.88
CA ASN A 147 7.80 8.75 -16.63
C ASN A 147 8.62 8.42 -17.88
N ASP A 148 9.70 9.16 -18.06
CA ASP A 148 10.73 8.89 -19.07
C ASP A 148 11.76 7.92 -18.47
N SER A 149 11.98 6.80 -19.16
CA SER A 149 12.87 5.73 -18.71
C SER A 149 14.31 6.19 -18.54
N LYS A 150 14.74 7.28 -19.19
CA LYS A 150 16.09 7.86 -18.99
C LYS A 150 16.33 8.36 -17.57
N HIS A 151 15.29 8.70 -16.82
CA HIS A 151 15.36 9.13 -15.42
C HIS A 151 15.19 7.95 -14.44
N LEU A 152 14.94 6.74 -14.97
CA LEU A 152 14.72 5.50 -14.21
C LEU A 152 15.70 4.38 -14.60
N SER A 153 16.68 4.68 -15.46
CA SER A 153 17.69 3.72 -15.96
C SER A 153 18.86 3.55 -14.99
N ALA A 154 19.11 4.56 -14.15
CA ALA A 154 20.02 4.51 -13.02
C ALA A 154 19.23 4.35 -11.71
N ASP A 155 19.95 4.19 -10.59
CA ASP A 155 19.32 4.16 -9.28
C ASP A 155 18.62 5.51 -9.00
N VAL A 156 17.32 5.46 -8.73
CA VAL A 156 16.53 6.66 -8.43
C VAL A 156 16.97 7.25 -7.09
N LEU A 157 17.07 8.58 -7.03
CA LEU A 157 17.34 9.35 -5.81
C LEU A 157 16.16 10.30 -5.56
N ILE A 158 15.44 10.13 -4.45
CA ILE A 158 14.28 10.99 -4.12
C ILE A 158 14.72 12.44 -3.95
N PHE A 159 15.86 12.66 -3.29
CA PHE A 159 16.50 13.98 -3.20
C PHE A 159 16.61 14.68 -4.56
N ASP A 160 16.98 13.99 -5.64
CA ASP A 160 17.16 14.62 -6.95
C ASP A 160 15.81 15.04 -7.57
N VAL A 161 14.71 14.36 -7.24
CA VAL A 161 13.36 14.77 -7.69
C VAL A 161 12.95 16.08 -7.02
N PHE A 162 13.27 16.26 -5.74
CA PHE A 162 12.89 17.44 -4.97
C PHE A 162 13.83 18.62 -5.23
N GLU A 163 15.15 18.41 -5.08
CA GLU A 163 16.15 19.49 -5.13
C GLU A 163 16.58 19.83 -6.56
N LYS A 164 16.64 18.83 -7.45
CA LYS A 164 17.07 19.04 -8.84
C LYS A 164 15.92 19.06 -9.83
N ASN A 165 14.68 18.96 -9.35
CA ASN A 165 13.46 18.94 -10.17
C ASN A 165 13.52 17.89 -11.31
N VAL A 166 14.11 16.72 -11.05
CA VAL A 166 14.07 15.61 -12.02
C VAL A 166 12.60 15.29 -12.35
N PRO A 167 12.19 15.24 -13.63
CA PRO A 167 10.77 15.18 -14.01
C PRO A 167 10.21 13.76 -13.89
N LEU A 168 10.10 13.27 -12.65
CA LEU A 168 9.43 12.03 -12.31
C LEU A 168 8.06 12.31 -11.71
N THR A 169 7.05 11.64 -12.26
CA THR A 169 5.71 11.53 -11.69
C THR A 169 5.78 10.59 -10.48
N LEU A 170 5.45 11.14 -9.32
CA LEU A 170 5.42 10.45 -8.03
C LEU A 170 4.00 10.24 -7.50
N ILE A 171 2.97 10.56 -8.29
CA ILE A 171 1.57 10.25 -7.98
C ILE A 171 1.19 9.03 -8.82
N PRO A 172 0.87 7.87 -8.21
CA PRO A 172 0.50 6.67 -8.96
C PRO A 172 -0.85 6.87 -9.67
N GLU A 173 -1.01 6.35 -10.89
CA GLU A 173 -2.25 6.49 -11.68
C GLU A 173 -3.12 5.22 -11.68
N TRP A 174 -2.53 4.07 -11.34
CA TRP A 174 -3.23 2.80 -11.21
C TRP A 174 -2.56 1.89 -10.18
N PRO A 175 -3.29 0.88 -9.66
CA PRO A 175 -2.72 -0.09 -8.74
C PRO A 175 -1.64 -0.96 -9.40
N VAL A 176 -0.60 -1.26 -8.62
CA VAL A 176 0.44 -2.23 -8.95
C VAL A 176 0.52 -3.29 -7.86
N SER A 177 0.52 -4.55 -8.25
CA SER A 177 0.72 -5.68 -7.35
C SER A 177 1.76 -6.63 -7.92
N ARG A 178 2.54 -7.28 -7.05
CA ARG A 178 3.50 -8.32 -7.42
C ARG A 178 3.18 -9.58 -6.66
N LEU A 179 3.14 -10.72 -7.35
CA LEU A 179 3.17 -12.04 -6.72
C LEU A 179 4.62 -12.57 -6.82
N PRO A 180 5.47 -12.37 -5.78
CA PRO A 180 6.90 -12.66 -5.84
C PRO A 180 7.19 -14.14 -5.62
N LEU A 181 6.64 -14.98 -6.51
CA LEU A 181 6.84 -16.42 -6.52
C LEU A 181 7.76 -16.85 -7.65
N THR A 182 8.22 -18.09 -7.59
CA THR A 182 9.09 -18.71 -8.59
C THR A 182 8.35 -19.81 -9.36
N LYS A 183 9.02 -20.35 -10.38
CA LYS A 183 8.51 -21.43 -11.22
C LYS A 183 8.03 -22.63 -10.36
N GLY A 184 6.80 -23.07 -10.60
CA GLY A 184 6.12 -24.18 -9.92
C GLY A 184 5.20 -23.75 -8.78
N GLU A 185 5.18 -22.47 -8.41
CA GLU A 185 4.53 -22.00 -7.18
C GLU A 185 3.24 -21.20 -7.42
N PHE A 186 3.03 -20.68 -8.64
CA PHE A 186 1.90 -19.80 -8.94
C PHE A 186 0.56 -20.52 -8.88
N ALA A 187 0.47 -21.71 -9.47
CA ALA A 187 -0.79 -22.47 -9.50
C ALA A 187 -1.33 -22.77 -8.10
N GLY A 188 -0.45 -23.21 -7.19
CA GLY A 188 -0.82 -23.47 -5.80
C GLY A 188 -1.29 -22.22 -5.07
N TYR A 189 -0.68 -21.06 -5.33
CA TYR A 189 -1.11 -19.80 -4.73
C TYR A 189 -2.47 -19.33 -5.26
N VAL A 190 -2.70 -19.42 -6.58
CA VAL A 190 -3.99 -19.04 -7.19
C VAL A 190 -5.14 -19.86 -6.59
N ASP A 191 -4.95 -21.17 -6.42
CA ASP A 191 -5.96 -22.03 -5.80
C ASP A 191 -6.20 -21.66 -4.32
N ARG A 192 -5.13 -21.35 -3.57
CA ARG A 192 -5.24 -20.86 -2.19
C ARG A 192 -5.98 -19.53 -2.08
N TYR A 193 -5.72 -18.60 -3.00
CA TYR A 193 -6.40 -17.30 -3.05
C TYR A 193 -7.91 -17.48 -3.32
N ASP A 194 -8.27 -18.37 -4.24
CA ASP A 194 -9.67 -18.70 -4.51
C ASP A 194 -10.37 -19.33 -3.30
N ALA A 195 -9.68 -20.23 -2.59
CA ALA A 195 -10.19 -20.84 -1.36
C ALA A 195 -10.38 -19.81 -0.25
N TYR A 196 -9.40 -18.91 -0.05
CA TYR A 196 -9.49 -17.81 0.89
C TYR A 196 -10.71 -16.92 0.61
N ARG A 197 -10.86 -16.46 -0.64
CA ARG A 197 -11.98 -15.61 -1.04
C ARG A 197 -13.34 -16.24 -0.77
N LYS A 198 -13.49 -17.53 -1.06
CA LYS A 198 -14.71 -18.28 -0.74
C LYS A 198 -14.96 -18.37 0.76
N GLN A 199 -13.90 -18.54 1.57
CA GLN A 199 -14.02 -18.66 3.01
C GLN A 199 -14.51 -17.37 3.68
N ILE A 200 -14.06 -16.21 3.18
CA ILE A 200 -14.38 -14.89 3.74
C ILE A 200 -15.60 -14.21 3.11
N GLY A 201 -16.14 -14.72 2.00
CA GLY A 201 -17.25 -14.10 1.28
C GLY A 201 -18.45 -13.78 2.18
N GLY A 202 -18.83 -12.51 2.25
CA GLY A 202 -19.95 -12.02 3.06
C GLY A 202 -19.72 -12.05 4.58
N LYS A 203 -18.50 -12.30 5.05
CA LYS A 203 -18.16 -12.37 6.49
C LYS A 203 -17.22 -11.23 6.87
N SER A 204 -17.40 -10.73 8.09
CA SER A 204 -16.40 -9.87 8.72
C SER A 204 -15.18 -10.70 9.13
N VAL A 205 -13.99 -10.19 8.83
CA VAL A 205 -12.70 -10.80 9.21
C VAL A 205 -12.09 -9.93 10.31
N PRO A 206 -11.75 -10.50 11.49
CA PRO A 206 -11.18 -9.73 12.59
C PRO A 206 -9.81 -9.14 12.23
N ASN A 207 -9.56 -7.94 12.71
CA ASN A 207 -8.27 -7.28 12.67
C ASN A 207 -7.49 -7.63 13.93
N VAL A 208 -6.30 -8.21 13.75
CA VAL A 208 -5.41 -8.63 14.83
C VAL A 208 -4.12 -7.85 14.69
N VAL A 209 -3.74 -7.10 15.72
CA VAL A 209 -2.55 -6.25 15.72
C VAL A 209 -1.56 -6.77 16.76
N LEU A 210 -0.35 -7.09 16.31
CA LEU A 210 0.78 -7.47 17.15
C LEU A 210 1.80 -6.34 17.08
N ALA A 211 2.04 -5.65 18.19
CA ALA A 211 2.89 -4.47 18.23
C ALA A 211 4.04 -4.61 19.23
N VAL A 212 5.23 -4.23 18.75
CA VAL A 212 6.44 -4.02 19.52
C VAL A 212 6.91 -2.60 19.16
N PRO A 213 6.38 -1.56 19.81
CA PRO A 213 6.84 -0.20 19.56
C PRO A 213 8.31 -0.06 19.93
N THR A 214 9.06 0.70 19.13
CA THR A 214 10.53 0.81 19.25
C THR A 214 11.01 2.24 19.37
N ASN A 215 10.15 3.21 19.04
CA ASN A 215 10.43 4.62 19.23
C ASN A 215 9.63 5.09 20.46
N ILE A 216 10.31 5.22 21.60
CA ILE A 216 9.73 5.72 22.84
C ILE A 216 10.40 7.06 23.14
N GLN A 217 9.59 8.12 23.22
CA GLN A 217 10.02 9.48 23.53
C GLN A 217 9.29 9.94 24.78
N ASP A 218 10.03 10.27 25.83
CA ASP A 218 9.48 10.71 27.12
C ASP A 218 8.40 9.77 27.69
N GLY A 219 8.60 8.46 27.50
CA GLY A 219 7.67 7.41 27.95
C GLY A 219 6.49 7.16 27.02
N LEU A 220 6.34 7.92 25.93
CA LEU A 220 5.29 7.75 24.93
C LEU A 220 5.78 6.96 23.72
N ALA A 221 5.02 5.93 23.33
CA ALA A 221 5.31 5.09 22.18
C ALA A 221 4.84 5.75 20.87
N GLN A 222 5.79 6.30 20.11
CA GLN A 222 5.50 7.08 18.92
C GLN A 222 5.10 6.23 17.72
N ASN A 223 5.87 5.18 17.43
CA ASN A 223 5.62 4.30 16.28
C ASN A 223 4.73 3.09 16.62
N ASP A 224 3.84 3.25 17.60
CA ASP A 224 2.93 2.21 18.07
C ASP A 224 1.69 2.08 17.17
N ILE A 225 1.68 1.07 16.31
CA ILE A 225 0.54 0.83 15.42
C ILE A 225 -0.68 0.29 16.15
N ALA A 226 -0.51 -0.39 17.29
CA ALA A 226 -1.63 -0.93 18.06
C ALA A 226 -2.37 0.22 18.76
N LEU A 227 -1.63 1.21 19.25
CA LEU A 227 -2.22 2.47 19.69
C LEU A 227 -2.95 3.17 18.53
N PHE A 228 -2.29 3.36 17.39
CA PHE A 228 -2.91 4.07 16.26
C PHE A 228 -4.19 3.39 15.75
N THR A 229 -4.18 2.06 15.62
CA THR A 229 -5.38 1.30 15.18
C THR A 229 -6.52 1.37 16.20
N LYS A 230 -6.23 1.46 17.51
CA LYS A 230 -7.25 1.75 18.52
C LYS A 230 -7.88 3.13 18.29
N ARG A 231 -7.06 4.14 18.00
CA ARG A 231 -7.53 5.50 17.66
C ARG A 231 -8.36 5.52 16.37
N LEU A 232 -7.95 4.78 15.34
CA LEU A 232 -8.76 4.59 14.12
C LEU A 232 -10.19 4.12 14.43
N LYS A 233 -10.35 3.23 15.42
CA LYS A 233 -11.68 2.78 15.86
C LYS A 233 -12.41 3.81 16.72
N GLU A 234 -11.75 4.35 17.73
CA GLU A 234 -12.38 5.14 18.79
C GLU A 234 -12.57 6.62 18.41
N GLU A 235 -11.59 7.21 17.72
CA GLU A 235 -11.58 8.63 17.36
C GLU A 235 -12.08 8.86 15.93
N PHE A 236 -11.62 8.02 14.99
CA PHE A 236 -11.93 8.18 13.57
C PHE A 236 -13.13 7.35 13.10
N GLY A 237 -13.69 6.52 13.99
CA GLY A 237 -14.90 5.75 13.71
C GLY A 237 -14.75 4.67 12.64
N LEU A 238 -13.54 4.17 12.38
CA LEU A 238 -13.30 3.03 11.48
C LEU A 238 -13.54 1.69 12.19
N PHE A 239 -13.52 0.59 11.43
CA PHE A 239 -13.72 -0.78 11.95
C PHE A 239 -15.10 -1.03 12.56
N LYS A 240 -16.14 -0.30 12.11
CA LYS A 240 -17.50 -0.40 12.71
C LYS A 240 -18.06 -1.82 12.68
N ASN A 241 -17.70 -2.57 11.64
CA ASN A 241 -18.23 -3.89 11.36
C ASN A 241 -17.23 -5.02 11.60
N SER A 242 -16.09 -4.75 12.25
CA SER A 242 -15.05 -5.76 12.47
C SER A 242 -14.46 -5.69 13.87
N ASP A 243 -14.19 -6.87 14.44
CA ASP A 243 -13.44 -6.95 15.69
C ASP A 243 -12.01 -6.44 15.50
N LEU A 244 -11.51 -5.72 16.51
CA LEU A 244 -10.13 -5.27 16.60
C LEU A 244 -9.55 -5.85 17.89
N ARG A 245 -8.47 -6.61 17.78
CA ARG A 245 -7.73 -7.20 18.90
C ARG A 245 -6.27 -6.80 18.82
N THR A 246 -5.74 -6.23 19.90
CA THR A 246 -4.37 -5.72 19.96
C THR A 246 -3.57 -6.46 21.03
N TYR A 247 -2.31 -6.78 20.74
CA TYR A 247 -1.42 -7.49 21.65
C TYR A 247 -0.03 -6.85 21.67
N TYR A 248 0.53 -6.71 22.87
CA TYR A 248 1.88 -6.18 23.12
C TYR A 248 2.83 -7.20 23.75
N LYS A 249 2.31 -8.32 24.25
CA LYS A 249 3.05 -9.36 24.97
C LYS A 249 2.62 -10.74 24.48
N ASP A 250 3.46 -11.75 24.75
CA ASP A 250 3.19 -13.14 24.40
C ASP A 250 2.83 -13.31 22.91
N LEU A 251 3.48 -12.51 22.06
CA LEU A 251 3.03 -12.27 20.68
C LEU A 251 3.02 -13.56 19.86
N LYS A 252 3.96 -14.47 20.13
CA LYS A 252 4.00 -15.78 19.46
C LYS A 252 2.81 -16.64 19.83
N GLN A 253 2.46 -16.74 21.11
CA GLN A 253 1.29 -17.53 21.54
C GLN A 253 -0.01 -16.92 21.01
N ASN A 254 -0.16 -15.59 21.13
CA ASN A 254 -1.34 -14.88 20.65
C ASN A 254 -1.51 -15.04 19.13
N LEU A 255 -0.44 -14.89 18.35
CA LEU A 255 -0.45 -15.12 16.90
C LEU A 255 -0.93 -16.54 16.52
N LEU A 256 -0.41 -17.56 17.20
CA LEU A 256 -0.78 -18.95 16.93
C LEU A 256 -2.24 -19.23 17.35
N GLN A 257 -2.69 -18.66 18.46
CA GLN A 257 -4.07 -18.79 18.92
C GLN A 257 -5.06 -18.12 17.96
N GLU A 258 -4.75 -16.91 17.50
CA GLU A 258 -5.57 -16.18 16.53
C GLU A 258 -5.70 -16.94 15.21
N ASN A 259 -4.61 -17.51 14.70
CA ASN A 259 -4.67 -18.34 13.49
C ASN A 259 -5.48 -19.63 13.68
N LYS A 260 -5.50 -20.21 14.88
CA LYS A 260 -6.37 -21.37 15.18
C LYS A 260 -7.84 -20.97 15.23
N ASN A 261 -8.15 -19.77 15.73
CA ASN A 261 -9.52 -19.30 15.90
C ASN A 261 -10.22 -19.03 14.55
N GLY A 262 -9.50 -18.58 13.53
CA GLY A 262 -10.09 -18.34 12.22
C GLY A 262 -9.20 -17.55 11.27
N VAL A 263 -9.81 -17.11 10.17
CA VAL A 263 -9.17 -16.17 9.24
C VAL A 263 -8.99 -14.83 9.93
N MET A 264 -7.86 -14.15 9.68
CA MET A 264 -7.57 -12.85 10.28
C MET A 264 -6.93 -11.87 9.29
N ASN A 265 -7.14 -10.59 9.55
CA ASN A 265 -6.35 -9.50 9.00
C ASN A 265 -5.26 -9.16 10.00
N LEU A 266 -4.03 -9.61 9.76
CA LEU A 266 -2.92 -9.40 10.67
C LEU A 266 -2.20 -8.09 10.36
N MET A 267 -1.94 -7.28 11.38
CA MET A 267 -1.00 -6.17 11.31
C MET A 267 0.15 -6.42 12.28
N VAL A 268 1.38 -6.28 11.80
CA VAL A 268 2.60 -6.55 12.56
C VAL A 268 3.45 -5.29 12.58
N ASN A 269 3.71 -4.76 13.76
CA ASN A 269 4.64 -3.65 13.97
C ASN A 269 5.74 -4.12 14.92
N SER A 270 6.98 -4.02 14.46
CA SER A 270 8.14 -4.56 15.17
C SER A 270 9.41 -4.14 14.43
N LEU A 271 10.58 -4.32 15.06
CA LEU A 271 11.80 -4.51 14.29
C LEU A 271 11.79 -5.87 13.59
N GLY A 272 12.42 -5.95 12.43
CA GLY A 272 12.65 -7.21 11.75
C GLY A 272 13.04 -7.04 10.29
N ASP A 273 13.23 -8.17 9.65
CA ASP A 273 13.87 -8.31 8.33
C ASP A 273 13.24 -9.51 7.60
N GLY A 274 13.93 -10.01 6.57
CA GLY A 274 13.51 -11.19 5.80
C GLY A 274 13.30 -12.46 6.63
N GLU A 275 13.86 -12.57 7.83
CA GLU A 275 13.67 -13.73 8.72
C GLU A 275 12.39 -13.63 9.55
N GLY A 276 11.88 -12.42 9.77
CA GLY A 276 10.61 -12.15 10.45
C GLY A 276 10.64 -11.03 11.48
N ALA A 277 9.64 -11.03 12.37
CA ALA A 277 9.37 -9.98 13.36
C ALA A 277 9.79 -10.40 14.78
N LYS A 278 10.36 -9.46 15.54
CA LYS A 278 11.10 -9.69 16.78
C LYS A 278 10.46 -9.02 18.01
N GLN A 279 10.37 -9.74 19.12
CA GLN A 279 10.08 -9.20 20.45
C GLN A 279 11.24 -9.55 21.36
N ASN A 280 11.85 -8.55 22.04
CA ASN A 280 12.99 -8.77 22.92
C ASN A 280 14.15 -9.55 22.26
N LYS A 281 14.43 -9.26 20.99
CA LYS A 281 15.42 -9.94 20.13
C LYS A 281 15.05 -11.37 19.69
N GLU A 282 13.91 -11.92 20.12
CA GLU A 282 13.43 -13.23 19.70
C GLU A 282 12.36 -13.10 18.60
N LEU A 283 12.39 -14.00 17.60
CA LEU A 283 11.39 -14.01 16.54
C LEU A 283 10.06 -14.57 17.06
N PHE A 284 9.04 -13.71 17.20
CA PHE A 284 7.67 -14.16 17.50
C PHE A 284 6.95 -14.63 16.23
N MET A 285 7.28 -14.02 15.09
CA MET A 285 6.86 -14.45 13.76
C MET A 285 8.10 -14.67 12.91
N SER A 286 8.35 -15.91 12.51
CA SER A 286 9.53 -16.31 11.73
C SER A 286 9.13 -17.04 10.44
N ARG A 287 10.10 -17.30 9.57
CA ARG A 287 9.96 -18.21 8.42
C ARG A 287 9.44 -19.60 8.81
N ALA A 288 9.83 -20.11 9.98
CA ALA A 288 9.29 -21.38 10.50
C ALA A 288 7.83 -21.20 10.97
N THR A 289 7.53 -20.12 11.67
CA THR A 289 6.17 -19.80 12.15
C THR A 289 5.18 -19.73 10.99
N VAL A 290 5.52 -19.08 9.87
CA VAL A 290 4.59 -18.98 8.72
C VAL A 290 4.38 -20.29 7.98
N LYS A 291 5.36 -21.22 8.03
CA LYS A 291 5.29 -22.54 7.37
C LYS A 291 4.42 -23.52 8.14
N SER A 292 4.65 -23.64 9.45
CA SER A 292 4.03 -24.69 10.27
C SER A 292 3.14 -24.14 11.39
N GLY A 293 3.48 -22.98 11.95
CA GLY A 293 2.70 -22.36 13.02
C GLY A 293 1.37 -21.74 12.55
N LEU A 294 1.35 -21.14 11.36
CA LEU A 294 0.19 -20.45 10.79
C LEU A 294 -0.49 -21.24 9.66
N ALA A 295 -0.54 -22.57 9.82
CA ALA A 295 -1.10 -23.47 8.80
C ALA A 295 -2.62 -23.70 8.95
N SER A 296 -3.23 -23.28 10.06
CA SER A 296 -4.63 -23.62 10.40
C SER A 296 -5.63 -22.84 9.56
N ASN A 297 -5.46 -21.53 9.44
CA ASN A 297 -6.33 -20.65 8.66
C ASN A 297 -5.54 -19.68 7.79
N TYR A 298 -6.22 -19.13 6.77
CA TYR A 298 -5.68 -18.03 5.98
C TYR A 298 -5.54 -16.76 6.79
N TYR A 299 -4.58 -15.93 6.41
CA TYR A 299 -4.42 -14.61 6.99
C TYR A 299 -3.85 -13.67 5.95
N THR A 300 -4.30 -12.42 5.98
CA THR A 300 -3.55 -11.34 5.33
C THR A 300 -2.53 -10.80 6.32
N ALA A 301 -1.50 -10.11 5.84
CA ALA A 301 -0.51 -9.47 6.72
C ALA A 301 -0.18 -8.05 6.25
N PHE A 302 -0.11 -7.10 7.17
CA PHE A 302 0.46 -5.78 6.93
C PHE A 302 1.65 -5.61 7.87
N TYR A 303 2.87 -5.65 7.31
CA TYR A 303 4.11 -5.41 8.03
C TYR A 303 4.47 -3.92 8.01
N TRP A 304 4.44 -3.30 9.19
CA TRP A 304 4.70 -1.88 9.37
C TRP A 304 5.99 -1.62 10.15
N GLY A 305 6.84 -0.72 9.64
CA GLY A 305 8.11 -0.37 10.31
C GLY A 305 9.23 -1.40 10.17
N MET A 306 9.13 -2.33 9.21
CA MET A 306 10.12 -3.39 8.99
C MET A 306 10.21 -3.77 7.51
N SER A 307 11.28 -4.50 7.13
CA SER A 307 11.63 -4.83 5.75
C SER A 307 11.51 -6.32 5.34
N PRO A 308 10.39 -7.03 5.64
CA PRO A 308 10.32 -8.47 5.39
C PRO A 308 10.31 -8.83 3.90
N ALA A 309 10.07 -7.88 3.00
CA ALA A 309 10.14 -8.08 1.56
C ALA A 309 11.44 -7.55 0.93
N LYS A 310 12.50 -7.30 1.72
CA LYS A 310 13.77 -6.77 1.21
C LYS A 310 14.23 -7.52 -0.04
N GLY A 311 14.48 -6.76 -1.10
CA GLY A 311 14.95 -7.28 -2.38
C GLY A 311 13.90 -7.97 -3.27
N LEU A 312 12.63 -8.10 -2.86
CA LEU A 312 11.57 -8.77 -3.65
C LEU A 312 11.99 -10.15 -4.21
N GLY A 313 12.82 -10.87 -3.46
CA GLY A 313 13.35 -12.19 -3.79
C GLY A 313 12.56 -13.32 -3.14
N SER A 314 13.09 -14.54 -3.25
CA SER A 314 12.50 -15.75 -2.66
C SER A 314 13.01 -16.09 -1.27
N ASP A 315 14.12 -15.48 -0.83
CA ASP A 315 14.74 -15.78 0.46
C ASP A 315 14.26 -14.83 1.57
N ASN A 316 12.96 -14.90 1.88
CA ASN A 316 12.35 -14.13 2.96
C ASN A 316 11.03 -14.74 3.44
N ILE A 317 10.54 -14.23 4.57
CA ILE A 317 9.29 -14.63 5.23
C ILE A 317 8.06 -14.38 4.38
N ILE A 318 8.06 -13.35 3.52
CA ILE A 318 6.92 -13.08 2.63
C ILE A 318 6.78 -14.21 1.61
N HIS A 319 7.86 -14.54 0.90
CA HIS A 319 7.87 -15.62 -0.07
C HIS A 319 7.52 -16.97 0.58
N ASP A 320 8.10 -17.28 1.75
CA ASP A 320 7.75 -18.51 2.48
C ASP A 320 6.28 -18.54 2.93
N GLY A 321 5.74 -17.41 3.39
CA GLY A 321 4.33 -17.27 3.77
C GLY A 321 3.39 -17.48 2.59
N LEU A 322 3.74 -16.94 1.42
CA LEU A 322 2.98 -17.08 0.18
C LEU A 322 3.06 -18.50 -0.38
N THR A 323 4.22 -19.16 -0.37
CA THR A 323 4.43 -20.47 -1.02
C THR A 323 4.06 -21.66 -0.15
N LYS A 324 4.48 -21.63 1.11
CA LYS A 324 4.43 -22.76 2.05
C LYS A 324 3.42 -22.54 3.17
N GLY A 325 3.00 -21.30 3.38
CA GLY A 325 2.01 -20.93 4.39
C GLY A 325 0.60 -20.69 3.82
N LYS A 326 -0.20 -20.01 4.65
CA LYS A 326 -1.56 -19.58 4.34
C LYS A 326 -1.68 -18.05 4.25
N MET A 327 -0.56 -17.36 4.03
CA MET A 327 -0.53 -15.91 3.88
C MET A 327 -1.15 -15.51 2.54
N ILE A 328 -2.01 -14.49 2.56
CA ILE A 328 -2.70 -13.96 1.39
C ILE A 328 -2.45 -12.46 1.28
N ASN A 329 -1.96 -12.03 0.12
CA ASN A 329 -1.81 -10.63 -0.26
C ASN A 329 -1.21 -9.72 0.84
N PRO A 330 -0.03 -10.07 1.39
CA PRO A 330 0.68 -9.22 2.34
C PRO A 330 0.99 -7.83 1.77
N ILE A 331 0.96 -6.83 2.63
CA ILE A 331 1.51 -5.49 2.40
C ILE A 331 2.80 -5.39 3.19
N SER A 332 3.90 -5.04 2.53
CA SER A 332 5.23 -5.04 3.14
C SER A 332 6.15 -4.01 2.52
N HIS A 333 7.07 -3.47 3.32
CA HIS A 333 8.15 -2.65 2.82
C HIS A 333 9.33 -3.50 2.34
N THR A 334 10.09 -2.97 1.38
CA THR A 334 11.42 -3.46 0.99
C THR A 334 12.56 -2.85 1.80
N ILE A 335 12.24 -1.82 2.60
CA ILE A 335 13.15 -1.13 3.54
C ILE A 335 12.50 -1.04 4.92
N THR A 336 13.26 -0.74 5.96
CA THR A 336 12.67 -0.40 7.26
C THR A 336 12.09 1.00 7.15
N ALA A 337 10.79 1.17 7.42
CA ALA A 337 10.16 2.48 7.31
C ALA A 337 10.89 3.51 8.19
N SER A 338 11.22 4.66 7.63
CA SER A 338 11.91 5.73 8.34
C SER A 338 10.95 6.45 9.27
N ASN A 339 11.40 6.66 10.52
CA ASN A 339 10.73 7.52 11.50
C ASN A 339 10.96 9.01 11.24
N GLY A 340 11.94 9.38 10.40
CA GLY A 340 12.33 10.77 10.18
C GLY A 340 11.21 11.61 9.53
N GLY A 341 10.33 10.96 8.78
CA GLY A 341 9.11 11.59 8.26
C GLY A 341 7.94 11.60 9.24
N GLY A 342 8.16 11.57 10.57
CA GLY A 342 7.12 11.81 11.59
C GLY A 342 6.18 10.64 11.91
N LEU A 343 6.70 9.41 12.03
CA LEU A 343 5.93 8.23 12.53
C LEU A 343 5.54 8.35 14.01
N ASN A 344 4.58 9.23 14.29
CA ASN A 344 4.27 9.70 15.64
C ASN A 344 2.78 9.54 15.94
N ASN A 345 2.47 8.92 17.08
CA ASN A 345 1.14 9.00 17.68
C ASN A 345 0.93 10.32 18.42
N TYR A 346 2.02 10.95 18.89
CA TYR A 346 2.00 12.21 19.63
C TYR A 346 3.02 13.18 19.04
N LEU A 347 2.66 14.45 18.92
CA LEU A 347 3.57 15.50 18.44
C LEU A 347 3.94 16.42 19.60
N TRP A 348 5.23 16.66 19.80
CA TRP A 348 5.71 17.74 20.66
C TRP A 348 5.47 19.08 19.96
N THR A 349 4.55 19.89 20.47
CA THR A 349 4.17 21.16 19.84
C THR A 349 3.75 22.18 20.90
N MET A 350 3.57 23.44 20.47
CA MET A 350 3.09 24.48 21.36
C MET A 350 1.65 24.20 21.81
N VAL A 351 1.39 24.43 23.09
CA VAL A 351 0.08 24.31 23.73
C VAL A 351 -0.23 25.58 24.52
N GLU A 352 -1.49 25.74 24.94
CA GLU A 352 -1.82 26.72 25.97
C GLU A 352 -1.00 26.41 27.24
N GLU A 353 -0.55 27.46 27.94
CA GLU A 353 0.29 27.32 29.14
C GLU A 353 -0.34 26.34 30.13
N ASN A 354 0.37 25.24 30.41
CA ASN A 354 -0.10 24.24 31.35
C ASN A 354 0.07 24.72 32.81
N GLU A 355 -0.45 23.96 33.78
CA GLU A 355 -0.38 24.30 35.21
C GLU A 355 1.06 24.45 35.75
N GLN A 356 2.05 23.98 34.99
CA GLN A 356 3.48 24.06 35.31
C GLN A 356 4.19 25.24 34.61
N GLY A 357 3.45 26.10 33.91
CA GLY A 357 4.01 27.24 33.18
C GLY A 357 4.73 26.87 31.89
N GLN A 358 4.48 25.67 31.34
CA GLN A 358 5.09 25.20 30.10
C GLN A 358 4.17 25.45 28.91
N TRP A 359 4.78 25.83 27.79
CA TRP A 359 4.09 26.20 26.55
C TRP A 359 4.23 25.13 25.47
N PHE A 360 4.79 23.97 25.81
CA PHE A 360 4.96 22.84 24.91
C PHE A 360 4.61 21.54 25.64
N ASP A 361 3.91 20.66 24.93
CA ASP A 361 3.57 19.32 25.41
C ASP A 361 3.41 18.35 24.23
N TYR A 362 3.35 17.06 24.54
CA TYR A 362 2.96 16.03 23.59
C TYR A 362 1.45 15.97 23.46
N VAL A 363 0.94 16.34 22.28
CA VAL A 363 -0.47 16.22 21.94
C VAL A 363 -0.72 15.01 21.03
N PRO A 364 -1.83 14.26 21.18
CA PRO A 364 -2.20 13.23 20.23
C PRO A 364 -2.34 13.83 18.82
N VAL A 365 -1.72 13.20 17.82
CA VAL A 365 -1.74 13.68 16.43
C VAL A 365 -3.17 13.67 15.89
N THR A 366 -3.72 14.83 15.54
CA THR A 366 -5.07 14.95 14.94
C THR A 366 -5.10 14.52 13.47
N TYR A 367 -6.29 14.49 12.85
CA TYR A 367 -6.41 14.21 11.42
C TYR A 367 -5.59 15.20 10.56
N GLU A 368 -5.66 16.48 10.89
CA GLU A 368 -4.94 17.55 10.18
C GLU A 368 -3.43 17.37 10.32
N MET A 369 -2.96 16.99 11.51
CA MET A 369 -1.55 16.69 11.75
C MET A 369 -1.09 15.40 11.05
N LEU A 370 -1.98 14.43 10.83
CA LEU A 370 -1.64 13.25 10.02
C LEU A 370 -1.34 13.65 8.56
N GLN A 371 -2.16 14.54 7.99
CA GLN A 371 -2.06 14.97 6.60
C GLN A 371 -0.72 15.67 6.25
N GLU A 372 0.00 16.17 7.26
CA GLU A 372 1.32 16.74 7.09
C GLU A 372 2.39 15.64 6.90
N ILE A 373 3.41 15.59 7.77
CA ILE A 373 4.51 14.64 7.69
C ILE A 373 4.24 13.43 8.58
N ASN A 374 3.18 12.65 8.33
CA ASN A 374 2.96 11.43 9.12
C ASN A 374 2.50 10.25 8.25
N PRO A 375 3.33 9.20 8.08
CA PRO A 375 2.96 8.02 7.29
C PRO A 375 1.75 7.25 7.83
N TYR A 376 1.28 7.53 9.05
CA TYR A 376 -0.02 7.02 9.52
C TYR A 376 -1.22 7.58 8.74
N TYR A 377 -1.06 8.68 8.01
CA TYR A 377 -2.07 9.16 7.06
C TYR A 377 -2.37 8.14 5.95
N PHE A 378 -1.33 7.45 5.46
CA PHE A 378 -1.51 6.31 4.55
C PHE A 378 -2.34 5.20 5.21
N ILE A 379 -2.04 4.85 6.47
CA ILE A 379 -2.75 3.81 7.21
C ILE A 379 -4.22 4.17 7.42
N TYR A 380 -4.50 5.43 7.77
CA TYR A 380 -5.86 5.95 7.89
C TYR A 380 -6.64 5.72 6.58
N HIS A 381 -6.11 6.21 5.45
CA HIS A 381 -6.80 6.11 4.15
C HIS A 381 -6.96 4.66 3.68
N TYR A 382 -5.98 3.81 3.97
CA TYR A 382 -6.07 2.39 3.67
C TYR A 382 -7.28 1.73 4.37
N TYR A 383 -7.43 1.96 5.68
CA TYR A 383 -8.53 1.38 6.44
C TYR A 383 -9.87 2.09 6.18
N ALA A 384 -9.87 3.40 5.91
CA ALA A 384 -11.07 4.12 5.49
C ALA A 384 -11.64 3.53 4.19
N GLY A 385 -10.79 3.29 3.19
CA GLY A 385 -11.22 2.65 1.95
C GLY A 385 -11.77 1.23 2.16
N LEU A 386 -11.22 0.45 3.10
CA LEU A 386 -11.78 -0.85 3.46
C LEU A 386 -13.15 -0.74 4.14
N ASP A 387 -13.35 0.22 5.04
CA ASP A 387 -14.64 0.47 5.71
C ASP A 387 -15.72 0.95 4.71
N GLU A 388 -15.31 1.69 3.67
CA GLU A 388 -16.13 2.05 2.50
C GLU A 388 -16.45 0.87 1.57
N GLY A 389 -15.93 -0.33 1.84
CA GLY A 389 -16.19 -1.54 1.07
C GLY A 389 -15.31 -1.71 -0.16
N LYS A 390 -14.24 -0.90 -0.33
CA LYS A 390 -13.27 -1.11 -1.41
C LYS A 390 -12.45 -2.38 -1.19
N MET A 391 -12.01 -2.97 -2.29
CA MET A 391 -11.09 -4.12 -2.23
C MET A 391 -9.71 -3.69 -1.72
N ARG A 392 -8.95 -4.64 -1.14
CA ARG A 392 -7.67 -4.35 -0.48
C ARG A 392 -6.65 -3.66 -1.39
N LEU A 393 -6.50 -4.12 -2.63
CA LEU A 393 -5.57 -3.48 -3.57
C LEU A 393 -6.02 -2.06 -3.95
N GLN A 394 -7.33 -1.82 -4.07
CA GLN A 394 -7.85 -0.49 -4.37
C GLN A 394 -7.63 0.45 -3.19
N SER A 395 -7.98 0.05 -1.96
CA SER A 395 -7.72 0.86 -0.76
C SER A 395 -6.23 1.15 -0.58
N PHE A 396 -5.37 0.17 -0.89
CA PHE A 396 -3.92 0.36 -0.88
C PHE A 396 -3.48 1.41 -1.90
N HIS A 397 -3.98 1.33 -3.14
CA HIS A 397 -3.65 2.28 -4.19
C HIS A 397 -4.15 3.68 -3.86
N ASP A 398 -5.41 3.84 -3.47
CA ASP A 398 -6.02 5.13 -3.11
C ASP A 398 -5.23 5.80 -1.98
N ALA A 399 -4.84 5.04 -0.95
CA ALA A 399 -4.01 5.54 0.13
C ALA A 399 -2.63 5.99 -0.36
N LYS A 400 -2.01 5.29 -1.34
CA LYS A 400 -0.74 5.73 -1.95
C LYS A 400 -0.94 7.02 -2.75
N VAL A 401 -2.04 7.14 -3.50
CA VAL A 401 -2.37 8.35 -4.27
C VAL A 401 -2.52 9.54 -3.34
N GLU A 402 -3.31 9.40 -2.28
CA GLU A 402 -3.58 10.48 -1.35
C GLU A 402 -2.30 10.93 -0.64
N TYR A 403 -1.54 9.99 -0.08
CA TYR A 403 -0.27 10.31 0.57
C TYR A 403 0.75 10.95 -0.39
N ALA A 404 0.87 10.42 -1.61
CA ALA A 404 1.77 10.99 -2.61
C ALA A 404 1.33 12.40 -3.05
N THR A 405 0.02 12.64 -3.18
CA THR A 405 -0.52 13.97 -3.50
C THR A 405 -0.16 14.96 -2.41
N GLN A 406 -0.45 14.63 -1.14
CA GLN A 406 -0.07 15.48 0.00
C GLN A 406 1.43 15.75 0.04
N THR A 407 2.25 14.73 -0.22
CA THR A 407 3.71 14.87 -0.27
C THR A 407 4.16 15.83 -1.36
N MET A 408 3.57 15.72 -2.56
CA MET A 408 3.96 16.57 -3.70
C MET A 408 3.48 18.02 -3.54
N GLU A 409 2.32 18.24 -2.92
CA GLU A 409 1.80 19.57 -2.58
C GLU A 409 2.69 20.30 -1.57
N HIS A 410 3.33 19.55 -0.67
CA HIS A 410 4.17 20.08 0.41
C HIS A 410 5.66 19.76 0.20
N ARG A 411 6.10 19.57 -1.05
CA ARG A 411 7.48 19.18 -1.37
C ARG A 411 8.53 20.23 -0.97
N ASP A 412 8.11 21.44 -0.68
CA ASP A 412 8.90 22.54 -0.12
C ASP A 412 9.18 22.37 1.38
N LYS A 413 8.38 21.55 2.07
CA LYS A 413 8.54 21.26 3.49
C LYS A 413 9.45 20.06 3.72
N MET A 414 10.24 20.15 4.78
CA MET A 414 11.14 19.08 5.21
C MET A 414 10.38 17.85 5.73
N GLY A 415 10.99 16.66 5.63
CA GLY A 415 10.41 15.39 6.10
C GLY A 415 9.55 14.64 5.06
N PHE A 416 8.93 15.35 4.11
CA PHE A 416 8.14 14.72 3.05
C PHE A 416 8.97 13.82 2.12
N MET A 417 10.24 14.12 1.89
CA MET A 417 11.14 13.23 1.13
C MET A 417 11.24 11.84 1.77
N GLN A 418 11.40 11.78 3.10
CA GLN A 418 11.47 10.52 3.87
C GLN A 418 10.11 9.81 3.88
N GLY A 419 9.02 10.56 4.03
CA GLY A 419 7.66 10.04 3.91
C GLY A 419 7.43 9.34 2.56
N LEU A 420 7.91 9.93 1.47
CA LEU A 420 7.78 9.36 0.15
C LEU A 420 8.58 8.06 -0.02
N GLU A 421 9.77 7.94 0.56
CA GLU A 421 10.53 6.68 0.54
C GLU A 421 9.76 5.53 1.22
N ASN A 422 9.02 5.81 2.28
CA ASN A 422 8.14 4.82 2.92
C ASN A 422 7.07 4.33 1.92
N VAL A 423 6.45 5.23 1.15
CA VAL A 423 5.43 4.85 0.16
C VAL A 423 6.01 4.15 -1.07
N ILE A 424 7.17 4.59 -1.56
CA ILE A 424 7.84 3.96 -2.72
C ILE A 424 8.31 2.55 -2.38
N SER A 425 8.76 2.32 -1.16
CA SER A 425 9.21 1.01 -0.68
C SER A 425 8.10 0.08 -0.21
N LEU A 426 6.85 0.56 -0.11
CA LEU A 426 5.70 -0.23 0.33
C LEU A 426 4.98 -0.89 -0.85
N HIS A 427 4.80 -2.21 -0.78
CA HIS A 427 4.25 -3.04 -1.86
C HIS A 427 3.03 -3.83 -1.43
N TYR A 428 2.10 -3.99 -2.37
CA TYR A 428 1.07 -5.02 -2.31
C TYR A 428 1.59 -6.30 -2.95
N LEU A 429 1.86 -7.31 -2.14
CA LEU A 429 2.53 -8.54 -2.54
C LEU A 429 1.54 -9.69 -2.60
N GLY A 430 0.93 -9.91 -3.76
CA GLY A 430 -0.05 -10.96 -3.98
C GLY A 430 -0.77 -10.83 -5.32
N LEU A 431 -2.01 -11.31 -5.34
CA LEU A 431 -2.90 -11.20 -6.49
C LEU A 431 -3.82 -9.99 -6.31
N ALA A 432 -3.98 -9.21 -7.37
CA ALA A 432 -5.00 -8.18 -7.46
C ALA A 432 -6.40 -8.76 -7.22
N ASP A 433 -7.22 -7.99 -6.54
CA ASP A 433 -8.61 -8.37 -6.30
C ASP A 433 -9.42 -8.24 -7.60
N TYR A 434 -10.41 -9.11 -7.77
CA TYR A 434 -11.30 -9.13 -8.94
C TYR A 434 -12.73 -9.31 -8.47
N GLU A 435 -13.70 -8.76 -9.20
CA GLU A 435 -15.13 -8.91 -8.90
C GLU A 435 -15.64 -10.33 -9.16
#